data_AF-A0A933TGC3-F1
#
_entry.id   AF-A0A933TGC3-F1
#
_cell.length_a   1.000
_cell.length_b   1.000
_cell.length_c   1.000
_cell.angle_alpha   90.00
_cell.angle_beta   90.00
_cell.angle_gamma   90.00
#
_symmetry.space_group_name_H-M   'P 1'
#
loop_
_entity.id
_entity.type
_entity.pdbx_description
1 polymer ?
#
loop_
_entity_poly.entity_id
_entity_poly.type
_entity_poly.pdbx_seq_one_letter_code
_entity_poly.pdbx_strand_id
1 'polypeptide(L)'
;MRKSIGLCLLLVMLFGGSSYAKTLILEGRLNSRVQVTQQIGFSVDRPLSKLTFKFALPSAFSNKTVSQETQALNLKIDPQPVSVEDGSDNFGNRFKTVTWNNLNKSVQLSLSFETYIKSELSAMESKSPFPLKSVPQSEAVYLRPSGMVQSNSPEITALAKKLTANASTEHEVVTAILNYVADNVKYTYNPPQFDALYTLKTKSGNCQNFAHLNMALLRAVGIPARIVGGISLKQPLKVPVGNNDFLVQSLGQGGHAWMEIYFPDLGWLSYDPQQSKQFTSSRHIKQTHGLDSDDINDSWRGAPYLPEYSETVNAKFLDDVISLKMKSSERSPRAYLLSNNFLTKAEVKPYPPYEKPKLPPGKIIEFGNTEFPSLVNIYQIVGDKGVRILDKETAEYVTSGYVYAQAFEIDEKLNIDKISLAMRKFGGDGTIYIDLVSDENGRPGFEGMRSVPLFLENIKRMPGYYWVDFAFPEKAVLKKGRYWIVLRHSGEVIMNWFYIPGNPYGDSDDTRSTLKGHRWEDIQNYDFVFKIKAGRFK
;
A
#
# COMPACT_ATOMS: atom_id res chain seq x y z
N MET A 1 -70.42 22.55 9.86
CA MET A 1 -69.04 23.07 9.76
C MET A 1 -68.29 22.81 11.06
N ARG A 2 -67.44 21.78 11.12
CA ARG A 2 -66.47 21.56 12.20
C ARG A 2 -65.11 21.38 11.54
N LYS A 3 -64.17 22.29 11.86
CA LYS A 3 -62.83 22.37 11.26
C LYS A 3 -61.92 21.31 11.88
N SER A 4 -61.34 20.49 11.02
CA SER A 4 -60.24 19.57 11.31
C SER A 4 -58.94 20.36 11.45
N ILE A 5 -58.25 20.18 12.58
CA ILE A 5 -56.87 20.67 12.78
C ILE A 5 -55.95 19.50 12.43
N GLY A 6 -55.26 19.61 11.31
CA GLY A 6 -54.26 18.65 10.87
C GLY A 6 -52.98 18.81 11.69
N LEU A 7 -52.58 17.74 12.38
CA LEU A 7 -51.32 17.63 13.08
C LEU A 7 -50.21 17.39 12.05
N CYS A 8 -49.45 18.42 11.72
CA CYS A 8 -48.27 18.31 10.88
C CYS A 8 -47.13 17.74 11.73
N LEU A 9 -46.84 16.44 11.59
CA LEU A 9 -45.62 15.83 12.12
C LEU A 9 -44.43 16.42 11.34
N LEU A 10 -43.71 17.35 11.96
CA LEU A 10 -42.41 17.79 11.48
C LEU A 10 -41.43 16.62 11.65
N LEU A 11 -41.11 15.95 10.54
CA LEU A 11 -40.03 14.97 10.49
C LEU A 11 -38.71 15.73 10.67
N VAL A 12 -38.23 15.82 11.90
CA VAL A 12 -36.88 16.29 12.19
C VAL A 12 -35.92 15.23 11.65
N MET A 13 -35.44 15.43 10.42
CA MET A 13 -34.24 14.73 9.94
C MET A 13 -33.08 15.19 10.82
N LEU A 14 -32.79 14.40 11.86
CA LEU A 14 -31.50 14.41 12.51
C LEU A 14 -30.47 14.05 11.44
N PHE A 15 -29.80 15.07 10.89
CA PHE A 15 -28.55 14.89 10.14
C PHE A 15 -27.48 14.38 11.11
N GLY A 16 -27.53 13.07 11.38
CA GLY A 16 -26.42 12.35 11.98
C GLY A 16 -25.25 12.38 11.02
N GLY A 17 -24.10 12.87 11.48
CA GLY A 17 -22.87 12.93 10.70
C GLY A 17 -22.58 11.60 10.00
N SER A 18 -22.21 11.70 8.73
CA SER A 18 -21.91 10.59 7.82
C SER A 18 -20.85 9.66 8.42
N SER A 19 -21.27 8.60 9.09
CA SER A 19 -20.36 7.74 9.85
C SER A 19 -19.63 6.74 8.94
N TYR A 20 -18.37 7.03 8.60
CA TYR A 20 -17.25 6.09 8.51
C TYR A 20 -17.44 4.78 7.72
N ALA A 21 -17.74 4.86 6.43
CA ALA A 21 -17.56 3.78 5.46
C ALA A 21 -16.05 3.59 5.18
N LYS A 22 -15.49 2.40 5.39
CA LYS A 22 -14.04 2.14 5.32
C LYS A 22 -13.67 0.91 4.51
N THR A 23 -14.46 -0.17 4.54
CA THR A 23 -14.43 -1.13 3.43
C THR A 23 -15.50 -0.73 2.42
N LEU A 24 -15.12 -0.37 1.19
CA LEU A 24 -16.04 -0.06 0.10
C LEU A 24 -16.40 -1.36 -0.62
N ILE A 25 -17.69 -1.70 -0.65
CA ILE A 25 -18.16 -2.89 -1.34
C ILE A 25 -18.55 -2.50 -2.76
N LEU A 26 -17.84 -3.09 -3.73
CA LEU A 26 -17.88 -2.69 -5.12
C LEU A 26 -18.39 -3.83 -6.01
N GLU A 27 -19.02 -3.43 -7.11
CA GLU A 27 -19.27 -4.26 -8.29
C GLU A 27 -18.82 -3.51 -9.55
N GLY A 28 -18.52 -4.25 -10.61
CA GLY A 28 -18.09 -3.72 -11.89
C GLY A 28 -16.79 -4.34 -12.38
N ARG A 29 -16.02 -3.61 -13.17
CA ARG A 29 -14.84 -4.14 -13.86
C ARG A 29 -13.67 -3.16 -13.92
N LEU A 30 -12.47 -3.73 -13.88
CA LEU A 30 -11.19 -3.04 -14.01
C LEU A 30 -10.37 -3.76 -15.09
N ASN A 31 -10.35 -3.21 -16.29
CA ASN A 31 -9.71 -3.86 -17.44
C ASN A 31 -8.64 -2.95 -18.00
N SER A 32 -7.38 -3.38 -17.92
CA SER A 32 -6.24 -2.60 -18.40
C SER A 32 -5.36 -3.42 -19.33
N ARG A 33 -4.88 -2.77 -20.39
CA ARG A 33 -3.82 -3.28 -21.25
C ARG A 33 -2.58 -2.43 -21.04
N VAL A 34 -1.50 -3.05 -20.59
CA VAL A 34 -0.31 -2.33 -20.12
C VAL A 34 0.93 -2.87 -20.82
N GLN A 35 1.70 -1.96 -21.41
CA GLN A 35 3.06 -2.25 -21.84
C GLN A 35 4.00 -1.97 -20.68
N VAL A 36 4.78 -2.96 -20.28
CA VAL A 36 5.70 -2.89 -19.14
C VAL A 36 7.13 -3.09 -19.62
N THR A 37 8.04 -2.31 -19.06
CA THR A 37 9.49 -2.44 -19.24
C THR A 37 10.16 -2.40 -17.88
N GLN A 38 10.76 -3.51 -17.46
CA GLN A 38 11.65 -3.58 -16.30
C GLN A 38 13.10 -3.43 -16.77
N GLN A 39 13.78 -2.41 -16.28
CA GLN A 39 15.22 -2.23 -16.43
C GLN A 39 15.90 -2.69 -15.15
N ILE A 40 16.79 -3.67 -15.25
CA ILE A 40 17.52 -4.26 -14.14
C ILE A 40 19.01 -4.07 -14.40
N GLY A 41 19.74 -3.54 -13.43
CA GLY A 41 21.17 -3.27 -13.55
C GLY A 41 21.99 -3.91 -12.44
N PHE A 42 23.19 -4.37 -12.78
CA PHE A 42 24.22 -4.74 -11.80
C PHE A 42 25.48 -3.88 -11.99
N SER A 43 25.85 -3.09 -10.98
CA SER A 43 27.07 -2.28 -11.00
C SER A 43 28.28 -3.16 -10.73
N VAL A 44 29.22 -3.22 -11.69
CA VAL A 44 30.45 -4.03 -11.60
C VAL A 44 31.65 -3.10 -11.54
N ASP A 45 32.04 -2.70 -10.33
CA ASP A 45 33.12 -1.74 -10.09
C ASP A 45 34.52 -2.38 -10.22
N ARG A 46 34.59 -3.69 -10.03
CA ARG A 46 35.78 -4.52 -10.23
C ARG A 46 35.39 -5.89 -10.82
N PRO A 47 36.27 -6.57 -11.55
CA PRO A 47 35.92 -7.79 -12.26
C PRO A 47 35.28 -8.86 -11.36
N LEU A 48 34.18 -9.45 -11.84
CA LEU A 48 33.54 -10.61 -11.24
C LEU A 48 33.97 -11.86 -12.01
N SER A 49 34.47 -12.86 -11.29
CA SER A 49 34.71 -14.19 -11.86
C SER A 49 33.43 -14.85 -12.34
N LYS A 50 32.31 -14.62 -11.62
CA LYS A 50 30.98 -15.12 -11.95
C LYS A 50 29.88 -14.21 -11.43
N LEU A 51 28.83 -14.05 -12.20
CA LEU A 51 27.53 -13.50 -11.78
C LEU A 51 26.43 -14.43 -12.29
N THR A 52 25.52 -14.84 -11.40
CA THR A 52 24.31 -15.59 -11.78
C THR A 52 23.10 -14.86 -11.23
N PHE A 53 22.10 -14.59 -12.08
CA PHE A 53 20.85 -13.92 -11.72
C PHE A 53 19.64 -14.77 -12.13
N LYS A 54 18.80 -15.10 -11.15
CA LYS A 54 17.51 -15.77 -11.33
C LYS A 54 16.39 -14.76 -11.15
N PHE A 55 15.55 -14.59 -12.17
CA PHE A 55 14.40 -13.69 -12.11
C PHE A 55 13.14 -14.31 -12.70
N ALA A 56 12.01 -13.88 -12.16
CA ALA A 56 10.69 -14.35 -12.54
C ALA A 56 10.20 -13.76 -13.86
N LEU A 57 9.38 -14.54 -14.56
CA LEU A 57 8.67 -14.10 -15.76
C LEU A 57 7.17 -13.99 -15.48
N PRO A 58 6.50 -12.92 -15.95
CA PRO A 58 5.04 -12.85 -15.91
C PRO A 58 4.44 -14.03 -16.67
N SER A 59 3.38 -14.60 -16.11
CA SER A 59 2.69 -15.75 -16.68
C SER A 59 1.19 -15.50 -16.71
N ALA A 60 0.48 -16.21 -17.59
CA ALA A 60 -0.97 -16.17 -17.61
C ALA A 60 -1.52 -16.84 -16.34
N PHE A 61 -2.57 -16.26 -15.76
CA PHE A 61 -3.34 -16.91 -14.71
C PHE A 61 -4.77 -16.43 -14.75
N SER A 62 -5.67 -17.21 -14.18
CA SER A 62 -7.06 -16.82 -14.02
C SER A 62 -7.61 -17.41 -12.73
N ASN A 63 -8.35 -16.60 -11.99
CA ASN A 63 -9.20 -17.03 -10.90
C ASN A 63 -10.60 -16.41 -11.08
N LYS A 64 -11.49 -16.63 -10.10
CA LYS A 64 -12.89 -16.18 -10.19
C LYS A 64 -13.05 -14.67 -10.46
N THR A 65 -12.13 -13.86 -9.94
CA THR A 65 -12.25 -12.39 -9.93
C THR A 65 -11.19 -11.69 -10.76
N VAL A 66 -10.03 -12.32 -11.02
CA VAL A 66 -8.89 -11.70 -11.67
C VAL A 66 -8.33 -12.65 -12.72
N SER A 67 -8.07 -12.11 -13.91
CA SER A 67 -7.34 -12.81 -14.97
C SER A 67 -6.21 -11.93 -15.51
N GLN A 68 -5.10 -12.57 -15.85
CA GLN A 68 -3.95 -11.95 -16.47
C GLN A 68 -3.54 -12.77 -17.69
N GLU A 69 -3.33 -12.10 -18.80
CA GLU A 69 -2.67 -12.65 -19.98
C GLU A 69 -1.41 -11.82 -20.26
N THR A 70 -0.38 -12.46 -20.81
CA THR A 70 0.89 -11.79 -21.13
C THR A 70 1.35 -12.22 -22.51
N GLN A 71 1.77 -11.25 -23.31
CA GLN A 71 2.27 -11.46 -24.66
C GLN A 71 3.49 -10.56 -24.93
N ALA A 72 4.12 -10.78 -26.10
CA ALA A 72 5.25 -9.98 -26.57
C ALA A 72 6.40 -9.88 -25.55
N LEU A 73 6.66 -10.96 -24.81
CA LEU A 73 7.76 -11.06 -23.86
C LEU A 73 9.09 -11.01 -24.62
N ASN A 74 9.86 -9.95 -24.40
CA ASN A 74 11.15 -9.72 -25.00
C ASN A 74 12.20 -9.39 -23.93
N LEU A 75 13.36 -9.99 -24.05
CA LEU A 75 14.47 -9.87 -23.11
C LEU A 75 15.70 -9.39 -23.86
N LYS A 76 16.22 -8.21 -23.48
CA LYS A 76 17.51 -7.71 -23.95
C LYS A 76 18.50 -7.69 -22.79
N ILE A 77 19.72 -8.12 -23.05
CA ILE A 77 20.78 -8.24 -22.04
C ILE A 77 22.06 -7.68 -22.64
N ASP A 78 22.77 -6.84 -21.87
CA ASP A 78 24.10 -6.33 -22.21
C ASP A 78 24.97 -6.26 -20.94
N PRO A 79 26.22 -6.77 -20.95
CA PRO A 79 26.83 -7.61 -21.99
C PRO A 79 26.13 -8.97 -22.14
N GLN A 80 26.35 -9.63 -23.28
CA GLN A 80 25.78 -10.96 -23.53
C GLN A 80 26.28 -11.98 -22.49
N PRO A 81 25.37 -12.76 -21.88
CA PRO A 81 25.71 -13.79 -20.92
C PRO A 81 26.30 -15.04 -21.59
N VAL A 82 26.98 -15.87 -20.80
CA VAL A 82 27.45 -17.18 -21.25
C VAL A 82 26.35 -18.23 -21.27
N SER A 83 25.31 -18.08 -20.43
CA SER A 83 24.11 -18.91 -20.47
C SER A 83 22.85 -18.14 -20.08
N VAL A 84 21.73 -18.54 -20.70
CA VAL A 84 20.37 -18.14 -20.34
C VAL A 84 19.54 -19.42 -20.28
N GLU A 85 19.13 -19.82 -19.10
CA GLU A 85 18.42 -21.06 -18.85
C GLU A 85 16.96 -20.76 -18.45
N ASP A 86 16.02 -21.43 -19.12
CA ASP A 86 14.62 -21.45 -18.69
C ASP A 86 14.44 -22.44 -17.54
N GLY A 87 13.61 -22.08 -16.57
CA GLY A 87 13.28 -22.97 -15.46
C GLY A 87 11.87 -22.75 -14.93
N SER A 88 11.39 -23.74 -14.17
CA SER A 88 10.16 -23.66 -13.40
C SER A 88 10.34 -24.27 -12.02
N ASP A 89 9.56 -23.83 -11.05
CA ASP A 89 9.50 -24.46 -9.73
C ASP A 89 8.28 -25.37 -9.56
N ASN A 90 8.14 -25.94 -8.37
CA ASN A 90 7.04 -26.84 -8.02
C ASN A 90 5.68 -26.13 -7.87
N PHE A 91 5.66 -24.80 -7.90
CA PHE A 91 4.45 -23.97 -7.90
C PHE A 91 4.05 -23.56 -9.33
N GLY A 92 4.82 -23.96 -10.34
CA GLY A 92 4.58 -23.62 -11.74
C GLY A 92 5.01 -22.20 -12.10
N ASN A 93 5.77 -21.52 -11.24
CA ASN A 93 6.35 -20.22 -11.58
C ASN A 93 7.43 -20.42 -12.65
N ARG A 94 7.55 -19.45 -13.56
CA ARG A 94 8.55 -19.47 -14.63
C ARG A 94 9.67 -18.48 -14.33
N PHE A 95 10.91 -18.91 -14.53
CA PHE A 95 12.08 -18.09 -14.30
C PHE A 95 13.06 -18.19 -15.46
N LYS A 96 13.94 -17.20 -15.55
CA LYS A 96 15.21 -17.31 -16.28
C LYS A 96 16.37 -17.21 -15.31
N THR A 97 17.38 -18.05 -15.53
CA THR A 97 18.68 -17.96 -14.86
C THR A 97 19.72 -17.54 -15.88
N VAL A 98 20.35 -16.39 -15.66
CA VAL A 98 21.36 -15.83 -16.56
C VAL A 98 22.71 -15.84 -15.87
N THR A 99 23.74 -16.30 -16.57
CA THR A 99 25.10 -16.41 -16.02
C THR A 99 26.12 -15.68 -16.88
N TRP A 100 27.03 -14.96 -16.24
CA TRP A 100 28.24 -14.37 -16.83
C TRP A 100 29.47 -14.92 -16.12
N ASN A 101 30.56 -15.09 -16.88
CA ASN A 101 31.89 -15.40 -16.35
C ASN A 101 32.86 -14.29 -16.75
N ASN A 102 33.86 -14.02 -15.91
CA ASN A 102 34.91 -13.02 -16.17
C ASN A 102 34.35 -11.64 -16.58
N LEU A 103 33.30 -11.20 -15.87
CA LEU A 103 32.56 -9.98 -16.16
C LEU A 103 33.33 -8.74 -15.68
N ASN A 104 33.66 -7.85 -16.60
CA ASN A 104 34.43 -6.62 -16.34
C ASN A 104 33.67 -5.32 -16.67
N LYS A 105 32.36 -5.44 -16.91
CA LYS A 105 31.45 -4.34 -17.23
C LYS A 105 30.16 -4.52 -16.45
N SER A 106 29.51 -3.41 -16.09
CA SER A 106 28.17 -3.43 -15.50
C SER A 106 27.17 -4.09 -16.45
N VAL A 107 26.20 -4.79 -15.88
CA VAL A 107 25.14 -5.48 -16.64
C VAL A 107 23.89 -4.63 -16.65
N GLN A 108 23.20 -4.62 -17.79
CA GLN A 108 21.87 -4.08 -17.99
C GLN A 108 20.98 -5.13 -18.64
N LEU A 109 19.80 -5.35 -18.07
CA LEU A 109 18.78 -6.27 -18.52
C LEU A 109 17.47 -5.52 -18.68
N SER A 110 16.86 -5.61 -19.86
CA SER A 110 15.57 -5.01 -20.17
C SER A 110 14.56 -6.11 -20.48
N LEU A 111 13.63 -6.35 -19.57
CA LEU A 111 12.48 -7.23 -19.77
C LEU A 111 11.26 -6.39 -20.16
N SER A 112 10.76 -6.58 -21.37
CA SER A 112 9.59 -5.88 -21.90
C SER A 112 8.48 -6.86 -22.25
N PHE A 113 7.24 -6.55 -21.88
CA PHE A 113 6.07 -7.36 -22.21
C PHE A 113 4.79 -6.52 -22.24
N GLU A 114 3.74 -7.06 -22.85
CA GLU A 114 2.40 -6.51 -22.77
C GLU A 114 1.52 -7.44 -21.94
N THR A 115 0.73 -6.88 -21.03
CA THR A 115 -0.19 -7.64 -20.20
C THR A 115 -1.61 -7.08 -20.26
N TYR A 116 -2.59 -7.99 -20.31
CA TYR A 116 -4.00 -7.70 -20.19
C TYR A 116 -4.45 -8.19 -18.82
N ILE A 117 -4.94 -7.28 -17.99
CA ILE A 117 -5.36 -7.58 -16.63
C ILE A 117 -6.82 -7.19 -16.50
N LYS A 118 -7.65 -8.14 -16.10
CA LYS A 118 -9.08 -7.95 -15.88
C LYS A 118 -9.42 -8.31 -14.45
N SER A 119 -10.07 -7.41 -13.74
CA SER A 119 -10.70 -7.69 -12.45
C SER A 119 -12.20 -7.50 -12.58
N GLU A 120 -12.97 -8.57 -12.43
CA GLU A 120 -14.42 -8.60 -12.54
C GLU A 120 -15.03 -8.76 -11.14
N LEU A 121 -15.71 -7.72 -10.68
CA LEU A 121 -16.34 -7.62 -9.37
C LEU A 121 -17.84 -7.84 -9.51
N SER A 122 -18.32 -8.93 -8.93
CA SER A 122 -19.73 -9.29 -8.92
C SER A 122 -20.09 -9.95 -7.60
N ALA A 123 -21.37 -9.85 -7.24
CA ALA A 123 -21.90 -10.49 -6.05
C ALA A 123 -21.54 -11.99 -6.02
N MET A 124 -20.91 -12.42 -4.93
CA MET A 124 -20.54 -13.82 -4.73
C MET A 124 -20.79 -14.25 -3.29
N GLU A 125 -21.02 -15.53 -3.10
CA GLU A 125 -21.26 -16.16 -1.80
C GLU A 125 -20.30 -17.35 -1.70
N SER A 126 -19.79 -17.60 -0.49
CA SER A 126 -19.19 -18.89 -0.14
C SER A 126 -19.99 -19.52 0.99
N LYS A 127 -20.22 -20.83 0.86
CA LYS A 127 -20.88 -21.68 1.85
C LYS A 127 -19.88 -22.55 2.62
N SER A 128 -18.59 -22.30 2.43
CA SER A 128 -17.52 -23.03 3.09
C SER A 128 -17.61 -22.83 4.61
N PRO A 129 -17.86 -23.91 5.39
CA PRO A 129 -18.01 -23.81 6.83
C PRO A 129 -16.65 -23.57 7.50
N PHE A 130 -16.66 -23.08 8.73
CA PHE A 130 -15.49 -23.07 9.58
C PHE A 130 -15.73 -23.93 10.84
N PRO A 131 -14.82 -24.86 11.19
CA PRO A 131 -13.60 -25.27 10.44
C PRO A 131 -13.90 -25.90 9.07
N LEU A 132 -12.92 -25.81 8.16
CA LEU A 132 -13.01 -26.45 6.84
C LEU A 132 -13.14 -27.97 6.98
N LYS A 133 -14.07 -28.58 6.24
CA LYS A 133 -14.28 -30.04 6.24
C LYS A 133 -13.13 -30.81 5.60
N SER A 134 -12.60 -30.28 4.50
CA SER A 134 -11.51 -30.89 3.73
C SER A 134 -10.81 -29.85 2.89
N VAL A 135 -9.49 -29.97 2.77
CA VAL A 135 -8.65 -29.21 1.83
C VAL A 135 -8.11 -30.19 0.79
N PRO A 136 -8.21 -29.91 -0.52
CA PRO A 136 -7.62 -30.79 -1.53
C PRO A 136 -6.13 -30.99 -1.31
N GLN A 137 -5.62 -32.19 -1.62
CA GLN A 137 -4.20 -32.53 -1.40
C GLN A 137 -3.25 -31.58 -2.15
N SER A 138 -3.65 -31.07 -3.32
CA SER A 138 -2.88 -30.07 -4.08
C SER A 138 -2.70 -28.75 -3.31
N GLU A 139 -3.68 -28.38 -2.49
CA GLU A 139 -3.67 -27.11 -1.75
C GLU A 139 -3.13 -27.26 -0.32
N ALA A 140 -3.06 -28.50 0.19
CA ALA A 140 -2.57 -28.79 1.54
C ALA A 140 -1.11 -28.36 1.76
N VAL A 141 -0.32 -28.21 0.69
CA VAL A 141 1.04 -27.63 0.77
C VAL A 141 1.02 -26.23 1.38
N TYR A 142 -0.01 -25.43 1.10
CA TYR A 142 -0.16 -24.05 1.56
C TYR A 142 -0.74 -23.94 2.97
N LEU A 143 -0.88 -25.05 3.69
CA LEU A 143 -1.13 -25.07 5.13
C LEU A 143 0.17 -25.13 5.94
N ARG A 144 1.29 -25.51 5.29
CA ARG A 144 2.56 -25.75 5.98
C ARG A 144 3.12 -24.45 6.58
N PRO A 145 3.68 -24.51 7.80
CA PRO A 145 4.51 -23.42 8.30
C PRO A 145 5.79 -23.32 7.47
N SER A 146 6.40 -22.14 7.46
CA SER A 146 7.69 -21.88 6.85
C SER A 146 8.53 -20.92 7.70
N GLY A 147 9.73 -20.56 7.24
CA GLY A 147 10.61 -19.63 7.95
C GLY A 147 9.99 -18.24 8.11
N MET A 148 9.27 -17.77 7.09
CA MET A 148 8.61 -16.46 7.11
C MET A 148 7.15 -16.51 7.56
N VAL A 149 6.51 -17.69 7.50
CA VAL A 149 5.09 -17.87 7.82
C VAL A 149 4.96 -18.90 8.94
N GLN A 150 5.30 -18.50 10.17
CA GLN A 150 5.38 -19.39 11.34
C GLN A 150 3.99 -19.71 11.93
N SER A 151 3.10 -20.32 11.13
CA SER A 151 1.73 -20.67 11.50
C SER A 151 1.60 -21.66 12.66
N ASN A 152 2.68 -22.39 12.98
CA ASN A 152 2.76 -23.31 14.11
C ASN A 152 3.25 -22.65 15.42
N SER A 153 3.57 -21.34 15.42
CA SER A 153 3.94 -20.66 16.66
C SER A 153 2.76 -20.64 17.65
N PRO A 154 3.01 -20.86 18.95
CA PRO A 154 2.00 -20.71 19.99
C PRO A 154 1.32 -19.33 19.99
N GLU A 155 2.09 -18.26 19.75
CA GLU A 155 1.59 -16.87 19.77
C GLU A 155 0.60 -16.63 18.60
N ILE A 156 0.97 -17.10 17.41
CA ILE A 156 0.13 -17.03 16.20
C ILE A 156 -1.12 -17.88 16.37
N THR A 157 -0.97 -19.12 16.84
CA THR A 157 -2.08 -20.05 17.03
C THR A 157 -3.09 -19.54 18.06
N ALA A 158 -2.61 -19.00 19.18
CA ALA A 158 -3.47 -18.45 20.23
C ALA A 158 -4.25 -17.23 19.73
N LEU A 159 -3.58 -16.31 19.02
CA LEU A 159 -4.25 -15.16 18.43
C LEU A 159 -5.27 -15.60 17.37
N ALA A 160 -4.88 -16.46 16.43
CA ALA A 160 -5.77 -16.92 15.37
C ALA A 160 -7.06 -17.54 15.95
N LYS A 161 -6.95 -18.46 16.92
CA LYS A 161 -8.10 -19.04 17.63
C LYS A 161 -8.97 -17.99 18.32
N LYS A 162 -8.36 -16.96 18.93
CA LYS A 162 -9.09 -15.87 19.59
C LYS A 162 -9.89 -15.04 18.57
N LEU A 163 -9.27 -14.68 17.44
CA LEU A 163 -9.94 -13.88 16.40
C LEU A 163 -11.09 -14.64 15.73
N THR A 164 -11.01 -15.96 15.67
CA THR A 164 -11.96 -16.80 14.93
C THR A 164 -12.96 -17.56 15.81
N ALA A 165 -12.95 -17.35 17.12
CA ALA A 165 -13.73 -18.14 18.08
C ALA A 165 -15.25 -18.17 17.82
N ASN A 166 -15.79 -17.10 17.22
CA ASN A 166 -17.22 -16.97 16.93
C ASN A 166 -17.56 -17.14 15.44
N ALA A 167 -16.59 -17.47 14.59
CA ALA A 167 -16.81 -17.63 13.16
C ALA A 167 -17.45 -19.00 12.87
N SER A 168 -18.47 -19.01 12.03
CA SER A 168 -19.14 -20.21 11.51
C SER A 168 -18.79 -20.48 10.04
N THR A 169 -18.22 -19.50 9.35
CA THR A 169 -17.83 -19.61 7.94
C THR A 169 -16.37 -19.23 7.72
N GLU A 170 -15.77 -19.78 6.66
CA GLU A 170 -14.39 -19.43 6.26
C GLU A 170 -14.26 -17.93 5.94
N HIS A 171 -15.28 -17.34 5.31
CA HIS A 171 -15.29 -15.92 5.00
C HIS A 171 -15.23 -15.05 6.26
N GLU A 172 -15.97 -15.39 7.31
CA GLU A 172 -15.92 -14.68 8.60
C GLU A 172 -14.51 -14.73 9.22
N VAL A 173 -13.84 -15.88 9.13
CA VAL A 173 -12.45 -16.02 9.58
C VAL A 173 -11.50 -15.13 8.79
N VAL A 174 -11.58 -15.19 7.46
CA VAL A 174 -10.72 -14.39 6.57
C VAL A 174 -10.90 -12.90 6.84
N THR A 175 -12.14 -12.44 6.93
CA THR A 175 -12.46 -11.03 7.19
C THR A 175 -11.99 -10.58 8.58
N ALA A 176 -12.18 -11.41 9.62
CA ALA A 176 -11.74 -11.08 10.98
C ALA A 176 -10.21 -10.94 11.11
N ILE A 177 -9.46 -11.82 10.43
CA ILE A 177 -7.99 -11.78 10.40
C ILE A 177 -7.47 -10.59 9.60
N LEU A 178 -7.99 -10.37 8.38
CA LEU A 178 -7.57 -9.24 7.54
C LEU A 178 -7.83 -7.89 8.22
N ASN A 179 -9.02 -7.73 8.80
CA ASN A 179 -9.36 -6.50 9.53
C ASN A 179 -8.41 -6.27 10.71
N TYR A 180 -8.11 -7.32 11.50
CA TYR A 180 -7.16 -7.21 12.61
C TYR A 180 -5.78 -6.74 12.13
N VAL A 181 -5.23 -7.36 11.08
CA VAL A 181 -3.90 -7.00 10.58
C VAL A 181 -3.89 -5.56 10.04
N ALA A 182 -4.90 -5.18 9.26
CA ALA A 182 -5.03 -3.82 8.72
C ALA A 182 -5.15 -2.75 9.83
N ASP A 183 -5.79 -3.07 10.96
CA ASP A 183 -5.95 -2.14 12.09
C ASP A 183 -4.73 -2.09 13.01
N ASN A 184 -3.93 -3.16 13.08
CA ASN A 184 -2.89 -3.31 14.11
C ASN A 184 -1.47 -3.30 13.56
N VAL A 185 -1.26 -3.31 12.24
CA VAL A 185 0.07 -3.29 11.64
C VAL A 185 0.27 -1.99 10.88
N LYS A 186 1.38 -1.31 11.12
CA LYS A 186 1.79 -0.10 10.43
C LYS A 186 2.74 -0.43 9.28
N TYR A 187 2.60 0.27 8.16
CA TYR A 187 3.54 0.12 7.07
C TYR A 187 4.88 0.76 7.42
N THR A 188 5.98 0.04 7.18
CA THR A 188 7.33 0.57 7.27
C THR A 188 8.17 0.11 6.10
N TYR A 189 9.19 0.92 5.79
CA TYR A 189 10.15 0.65 4.75
C TYR A 189 11.37 -0.06 5.32
N ASN A 190 11.86 -1.09 4.60
CA ASN A 190 13.03 -1.88 5.01
C ASN A 190 12.97 -2.38 6.46
N PRO A 191 11.90 -3.11 6.84
CA PRO A 191 11.86 -3.74 8.15
C PRO A 191 13.07 -4.68 8.30
N PRO A 192 13.64 -4.80 9.51
CA PRO A 192 14.81 -5.66 9.76
C PRO A 192 14.50 -7.15 9.54
N GLN A 193 13.23 -7.55 9.63
CA GLN A 193 12.76 -8.92 9.39
C GLN A 193 11.42 -8.90 8.68
N PHE A 194 11.20 -9.88 7.82
CA PHE A 194 10.00 -9.97 6.97
C PHE A 194 8.99 -11.02 7.46
N ASP A 195 9.30 -11.75 8.53
CA ASP A 195 8.49 -12.87 8.99
C ASP A 195 7.26 -12.48 9.82
N ALA A 196 6.33 -13.42 9.96
CA ALA A 196 5.05 -13.20 10.63
C ALA A 196 5.21 -12.90 12.13
N LEU A 197 6.17 -13.53 12.82
CA LEU A 197 6.37 -13.31 14.25
C LEU A 197 6.95 -11.94 14.56
N TYR A 198 7.92 -11.49 13.77
CA TYR A 198 8.40 -10.12 13.83
C TYR A 198 7.22 -9.15 13.72
N THR A 199 6.43 -9.30 12.66
CA THR A 199 5.27 -8.42 12.38
C THR A 199 4.25 -8.43 13.52
N LEU A 200 3.96 -9.61 14.09
CA LEU A 200 3.04 -9.74 15.21
C LEU A 200 3.53 -8.99 16.45
N LYS A 201 4.84 -9.04 16.72
CA LYS A 201 5.48 -8.46 17.91
C LYS A 201 5.70 -6.95 17.79
N THR A 202 6.18 -6.50 16.63
CA THR A 202 6.53 -5.09 16.40
C THR A 202 5.38 -4.25 15.90
N LYS A 203 4.30 -4.87 15.39
CA LYS A 203 3.16 -4.18 14.78
C LYS A 203 3.58 -3.30 13.60
N SER A 204 4.64 -3.68 12.90
CA SER A 204 5.23 -2.91 11.82
C SER A 204 5.83 -3.82 10.75
N GLY A 205 5.69 -3.47 9.48
CA GLY A 205 6.24 -4.23 8.36
C GLY A 205 5.85 -3.69 6.99
N ASN A 206 6.41 -4.22 5.91
CA ASN A 206 6.03 -3.87 4.54
C ASN A 206 5.02 -4.87 3.96
N CYS A 207 4.75 -4.81 2.65
CA CYS A 207 3.78 -5.69 2.00
C CYS A 207 4.02 -7.19 2.23
N GLN A 208 5.28 -7.64 2.33
CA GLN A 208 5.62 -9.03 2.64
C GLN A 208 5.23 -9.39 4.08
N ASN A 209 5.54 -8.54 5.05
CA ASN A 209 5.13 -8.73 6.45
C ASN A 209 3.60 -8.81 6.61
N PHE A 210 2.86 -7.94 5.92
CA PHE A 210 1.40 -7.96 5.93
C PHE A 210 0.87 -9.30 5.37
N ALA A 211 1.39 -9.76 4.24
CA ALA A 211 1.01 -11.04 3.66
C ALA A 211 1.37 -12.22 4.60
N HIS A 212 2.61 -12.27 5.09
CA HIS A 212 3.08 -13.34 5.95
C HIS A 212 2.29 -13.45 7.26
N LEU A 213 1.97 -12.34 7.93
CA LEU A 213 1.19 -12.37 9.16
C LEU A 213 -0.25 -12.86 8.92
N ASN A 214 -0.91 -12.37 7.87
CA ASN A 214 -2.24 -12.85 7.49
C ASN A 214 -2.21 -14.35 7.19
N MET A 215 -1.27 -14.78 6.36
CA MET A 215 -1.09 -16.20 6.00
C MET A 215 -0.80 -17.06 7.23
N ALA A 216 0.04 -16.60 8.17
CA ALA A 216 0.36 -17.36 9.37
C ALA A 216 -0.87 -17.57 10.25
N LEU A 217 -1.68 -16.51 10.45
CA LEU A 217 -2.94 -16.58 11.20
C LEU A 217 -3.96 -17.50 10.52
N LEU A 218 -4.10 -17.42 9.19
CA LEU A 218 -5.03 -18.25 8.41
C LEU A 218 -4.62 -19.74 8.42
N ARG A 219 -3.34 -20.02 8.15
CA ARG A 219 -2.80 -21.39 8.16
C ARG A 219 -2.90 -22.03 9.54
N ALA A 220 -2.76 -21.25 10.62
CA ALA A 220 -2.89 -21.73 11.99
C ALA A 220 -4.30 -22.24 12.34
N VAL A 221 -5.32 -21.84 11.58
CA VAL A 221 -6.71 -22.30 11.72
C VAL A 221 -7.17 -23.16 10.53
N GLY A 222 -6.24 -23.65 9.71
CA GLY A 222 -6.51 -24.63 8.67
C GLY A 222 -6.98 -24.05 7.33
N ILE A 223 -6.78 -22.75 7.07
CA ILE A 223 -7.13 -22.12 5.79
C ILE A 223 -5.86 -22.00 4.91
N PRO A 224 -5.84 -22.60 3.70
CA PRO A 224 -4.69 -22.48 2.81
C PRO A 224 -4.55 -21.06 2.28
N ALA A 225 -3.34 -20.53 2.40
CA ALA A 225 -3.00 -19.19 1.92
C ALA A 225 -1.60 -19.21 1.32
N ARG A 226 -1.37 -18.49 0.22
CA ARG A 226 -0.07 -18.44 -0.48
C ARG A 226 0.34 -17.01 -0.77
N ILE A 227 1.63 -16.75 -0.76
CA ILE A 227 2.14 -15.42 -1.11
C ILE A 227 2.17 -15.28 -2.62
N VAL A 228 1.99 -14.06 -3.12
CA VAL A 228 2.12 -13.73 -4.52
C VAL A 228 3.14 -12.60 -4.67
N GLY A 229 4.10 -12.79 -5.57
CA GLY A 229 5.10 -11.79 -5.93
C GLY A 229 4.86 -11.23 -7.32
N GLY A 230 5.10 -9.93 -7.47
CA GLY A 230 4.93 -9.27 -8.75
C GLY A 230 5.23 -7.78 -8.72
N ILE A 231 4.47 -7.04 -9.52
CA ILE A 231 4.65 -5.60 -9.72
C ILE A 231 3.34 -4.87 -9.45
N SER A 232 3.42 -3.74 -8.75
CA SER A 232 2.32 -2.76 -8.69
C SER A 232 2.59 -1.56 -9.61
N LEU A 233 1.52 -0.97 -10.13
CA LEU A 233 1.56 0.17 -11.05
C LEU A 233 0.98 1.43 -10.40
N LYS A 234 1.60 2.59 -10.67
CA LYS A 234 1.22 3.86 -10.03
C LYS A 234 0.08 4.64 -10.68
N GLN A 235 -0.53 4.11 -11.75
CA GLN A 235 -1.68 4.76 -12.37
C GLN A 235 -2.86 4.80 -11.39
N PRO A 236 -3.34 5.98 -10.97
CA PRO A 236 -4.38 6.06 -9.94
C PRO A 236 -5.68 5.37 -10.35
N LEU A 237 -6.41 4.83 -9.38
CA LEU A 237 -7.76 4.31 -9.52
C LEU A 237 -8.74 5.21 -8.77
N LYS A 238 -9.64 5.88 -9.49
CA LYS A 238 -10.70 6.70 -8.87
C LYS A 238 -11.95 5.86 -8.62
N VAL A 239 -12.33 5.72 -7.35
CA VAL A 239 -13.49 4.95 -6.89
C VAL A 239 -14.53 5.91 -6.31
N PRO A 240 -15.79 5.89 -6.77
CA PRO A 240 -16.83 6.75 -6.21
C PRO A 240 -17.19 6.33 -4.78
N VAL A 241 -17.25 7.29 -3.85
CA VAL A 241 -17.60 7.05 -2.43
C VAL A 241 -18.86 7.77 -1.96
N GLY A 242 -19.57 8.46 -2.86
CA GLY A 242 -20.80 9.21 -2.58
C GLY A 242 -20.53 10.71 -2.37
N ASN A 243 -21.59 11.53 -2.31
CA ASN A 243 -21.50 13.00 -2.11
C ASN A 243 -20.59 13.75 -3.11
N ASN A 244 -20.45 13.21 -4.33
CA ASN A 244 -19.50 13.67 -5.35
C ASN A 244 -18.02 13.58 -4.95
N ASP A 245 -17.69 12.84 -3.89
CA ASP A 245 -16.31 12.51 -3.50
C ASP A 245 -15.85 11.20 -4.16
N PHE A 246 -14.54 11.12 -4.38
CA PHE A 246 -13.84 9.96 -4.92
C PHE A 246 -12.74 9.52 -3.98
N LEU A 247 -12.59 8.22 -3.75
CA LEU A 247 -11.37 7.65 -3.23
C LEU A 247 -10.40 7.42 -4.40
N VAL A 248 -9.25 8.07 -4.35
CA VAL A 248 -8.13 7.84 -5.24
C VAL A 248 -7.24 6.80 -4.58
N GLN A 249 -7.31 5.57 -5.10
CA GLN A 249 -6.38 4.51 -4.73
C GLN A 249 -5.12 4.66 -5.58
N SER A 250 -4.02 5.03 -4.93
CA SER A 250 -2.69 5.04 -5.53
C SER A 250 -1.81 3.96 -4.92
N LEU A 251 -0.90 3.43 -5.73
CA LEU A 251 0.13 2.48 -5.34
C LEU A 251 1.48 3.03 -5.79
N GLY A 252 2.55 2.73 -5.03
CA GLY A 252 3.89 2.88 -5.57
C GLY A 252 4.09 1.98 -6.81
N GLN A 253 5.00 2.36 -7.70
CA GLN A 253 5.39 1.54 -8.83
C GLN A 253 6.66 0.77 -8.50
N GLY A 254 6.64 -0.55 -8.63
CA GLY A 254 7.78 -1.39 -8.26
C GLY A 254 7.38 -2.80 -7.87
N GLY A 255 8.28 -3.49 -7.18
CA GLY A 255 7.99 -4.80 -6.61
C GLY A 255 6.87 -4.71 -5.57
N HIS A 256 5.98 -5.70 -5.57
CA HIS A 256 4.93 -5.79 -4.57
C HIS A 256 4.61 -7.24 -4.25
N ALA A 257 4.23 -7.47 -2.99
CA ALA A 257 3.78 -8.76 -2.51
C ALA A 257 2.36 -8.63 -1.97
N TRP A 258 1.54 -9.63 -2.27
CA TRP A 258 0.20 -9.78 -1.71
C TRP A 258 -0.05 -11.26 -1.44
N MET A 259 -1.30 -11.68 -1.28
CA MET A 259 -1.62 -13.07 -1.01
C MET A 259 -2.83 -13.57 -1.78
N GLU A 260 -2.93 -14.88 -1.90
CA GLU A 260 -4.15 -15.55 -2.34
C GLU A 260 -4.62 -16.47 -1.21
N ILE A 261 -5.94 -16.60 -1.07
CA ILE A 261 -6.61 -17.45 -0.07
C ILE A 261 -7.50 -18.43 -0.82
N TYR A 262 -7.40 -19.71 -0.48
CA TYR A 262 -8.19 -20.76 -1.10
C TYR A 262 -9.54 -20.92 -0.41
N PHE A 263 -10.62 -20.89 -1.18
CA PHE A 263 -11.98 -21.25 -0.75
C PHE A 263 -12.39 -22.55 -1.45
N PRO A 264 -12.84 -23.60 -0.75
CA PRO A 264 -13.24 -24.87 -1.38
C PRO A 264 -14.26 -24.74 -2.52
N ASP A 265 -15.16 -23.76 -2.45
CA ASP A 265 -16.23 -23.53 -3.42
C ASP A 265 -15.97 -22.40 -4.41
N LEU A 266 -14.89 -21.62 -4.25
CA LEU A 266 -14.54 -20.50 -5.14
C LEU A 266 -13.13 -20.60 -5.74
N GLY A 267 -12.30 -21.53 -5.26
CA GLY A 267 -10.88 -21.63 -5.59
C GLY A 267 -10.06 -20.52 -4.92
N TRP A 268 -8.91 -20.20 -5.52
CA TRP A 268 -8.03 -19.14 -5.05
C TRP A 268 -8.62 -17.76 -5.35
N LEU A 269 -8.70 -16.89 -4.36
CA LEU A 269 -9.06 -15.47 -4.51
C LEU A 269 -7.88 -14.60 -4.11
N SER A 270 -7.69 -13.47 -4.80
CA SER A 270 -6.59 -12.54 -4.54
C SER A 270 -6.94 -11.57 -3.43
N TYR A 271 -5.98 -11.24 -2.58
CA TYR A 271 -6.11 -10.27 -1.49
C TYR A 271 -4.83 -9.45 -1.40
N ASP A 272 -4.97 -8.13 -1.39
CA ASP A 272 -3.91 -7.22 -0.95
C ASP A 272 -4.34 -6.68 0.42
N PRO A 273 -3.76 -7.18 1.54
CA PRO A 273 -4.16 -6.79 2.89
C PRO A 273 -4.08 -5.30 3.18
N GLN A 274 -3.42 -4.50 2.33
CA GLN A 274 -3.33 -3.06 2.45
C GLN A 274 -4.35 -2.31 1.58
N GLN A 275 -5.04 -2.98 0.66
CA GLN A 275 -5.77 -2.33 -0.43
C GLN A 275 -7.10 -2.97 -0.77
N SER A 276 -7.18 -4.30 -0.84
CA SER A 276 -8.36 -4.97 -1.36
C SER A 276 -8.62 -6.39 -0.84
N LYS A 277 -9.90 -6.75 -0.78
CA LYS A 277 -10.40 -8.07 -0.40
C LYS A 277 -11.02 -8.77 -1.59
N GLN A 278 -10.68 -10.06 -1.76
CA GLN A 278 -11.16 -10.97 -2.80
C GLN A 278 -10.83 -10.62 -4.26
N PHE A 279 -10.14 -9.52 -4.52
CA PHE A 279 -9.55 -9.23 -5.82
C PHE A 279 -8.26 -8.43 -5.64
N THR A 280 -7.49 -8.34 -6.71
CA THR A 280 -6.46 -7.31 -6.91
C THR A 280 -6.87 -6.48 -8.12
N SER A 281 -6.62 -5.17 -8.10
CA SER A 281 -6.95 -4.29 -9.23
C SER A 281 -6.11 -4.61 -10.46
N SER A 282 -6.49 -4.06 -11.62
CA SER A 282 -5.70 -4.10 -12.86
C SER A 282 -4.37 -3.33 -12.79
N ARG A 283 -3.94 -2.92 -11.59
CA ARG A 283 -2.62 -2.35 -11.28
C ARG A 283 -1.65 -3.39 -10.72
N HIS A 284 -2.07 -4.64 -10.56
CA HIS A 284 -1.26 -5.74 -10.04
C HIS A 284 -0.89 -6.71 -11.15
N ILE A 285 0.41 -6.90 -11.37
CA ILE A 285 0.93 -7.88 -12.34
C ILE A 285 1.57 -9.01 -11.55
N LYS A 286 0.97 -10.20 -11.62
CA LYS A 286 1.49 -11.41 -10.97
C LYS A 286 2.65 -11.98 -11.76
N GLN A 287 3.75 -12.29 -11.08
CA GLN A 287 4.89 -13.00 -11.66
C GLN A 287 5.09 -14.37 -11.03
N THR A 288 4.93 -14.46 -9.70
CA THR A 288 5.22 -15.66 -8.93
C THR A 288 4.21 -15.88 -7.80
N HIS A 289 4.13 -17.10 -7.28
CA HIS A 289 3.46 -17.40 -6.03
C HIS A 289 4.13 -18.58 -5.31
N GLY A 290 4.01 -18.68 -3.99
CA GLY A 290 4.68 -19.74 -3.27
C GLY A 290 4.27 -19.88 -1.82
N LEU A 291 5.03 -20.68 -1.07
CA LEU A 291 4.79 -20.90 0.35
C LEU A 291 5.15 -19.65 1.16
N ASP A 292 6.24 -18.97 0.80
CA ASP A 292 6.63 -17.66 1.35
C ASP A 292 7.56 -16.86 0.40
N SER A 293 8.13 -15.76 0.90
CA SER A 293 8.97 -14.85 0.11
C SER A 293 10.20 -15.52 -0.55
N ASP A 294 10.70 -16.63 -0.02
CA ASP A 294 11.87 -17.31 -0.59
C ASP A 294 11.55 -17.96 -1.95
N ASP A 295 10.27 -18.25 -2.21
CA ASP A 295 9.79 -18.84 -3.46
C ASP A 295 9.50 -17.80 -4.55
N ILE A 296 9.28 -16.54 -4.19
CA ILE A 296 8.77 -15.51 -5.10
C ILE A 296 9.79 -14.43 -5.50
N ASN A 297 10.87 -14.26 -4.73
CA ASN A 297 11.83 -13.19 -4.93
C ASN A 297 12.89 -13.54 -5.98
N ASP A 298 13.24 -12.55 -6.79
CA ASP A 298 14.42 -12.62 -7.67
C ASP A 298 15.70 -12.65 -6.81
N SER A 299 16.74 -13.32 -7.32
CA SER A 299 17.99 -13.43 -6.57
C SER A 299 19.22 -13.59 -7.45
N TRP A 300 20.37 -13.15 -6.93
CA TRP A 300 21.65 -13.30 -7.62
C TRP A 300 22.78 -13.70 -6.68
N ARG A 301 23.84 -14.23 -7.28
CA ARG A 301 25.11 -14.53 -6.63
C ARG A 301 26.24 -13.96 -7.47
N GLY A 302 27.21 -13.34 -6.83
CA GLY A 302 28.39 -12.77 -7.47
C GLY A 302 29.67 -13.19 -6.74
N ALA A 303 30.75 -13.39 -7.48
CA ALA A 303 32.06 -13.72 -6.93
C ALA A 303 33.15 -12.83 -7.55
N PRO A 304 34.03 -12.19 -6.74
CA PRO A 304 34.24 -12.42 -5.31
C PRO A 304 33.33 -11.59 -4.38
N TYR A 305 32.41 -10.79 -4.93
CA TYR A 305 31.49 -9.95 -4.17
C TYR A 305 30.11 -9.89 -4.85
N LEU A 306 29.11 -9.44 -4.10
CA LEU A 306 27.78 -9.15 -4.66
C LEU A 306 27.79 -7.76 -5.30
N PRO A 307 27.55 -7.65 -6.62
CA PRO A 307 27.39 -6.35 -7.26
C PRO A 307 26.13 -5.65 -6.76
N GLU A 308 26.15 -4.32 -6.78
CA GLU A 308 24.97 -3.50 -6.46
C GLU A 308 23.88 -3.75 -7.50
N TYR A 309 22.66 -3.97 -7.03
CA TYR A 309 21.48 -4.18 -7.86
C TYR A 309 20.64 -2.90 -7.97
N SER A 310 20.15 -2.63 -9.17
CA SER A 310 19.20 -1.56 -9.45
C SER A 310 18.03 -2.09 -10.27
N GLU A 311 16.84 -1.53 -10.06
CA GLU A 311 15.67 -1.81 -10.88
C GLU A 311 14.85 -0.54 -11.11
N THR A 312 14.31 -0.39 -12.31
CA THR A 312 13.25 0.55 -12.61
C THR A 312 12.17 -0.12 -13.42
N VAL A 313 10.94 -0.06 -12.92
CA VAL A 313 9.76 -0.48 -13.66
C VAL A 313 9.17 0.73 -14.36
N ASN A 314 8.87 0.61 -15.65
CA ASN A 314 8.08 1.57 -16.41
C ASN A 314 6.82 0.87 -16.93
N ALA A 315 5.67 1.55 -16.85
CA ALA A 315 4.40 1.04 -17.33
C ALA A 315 3.66 2.11 -18.13
N LYS A 316 3.22 1.74 -19.33
CA LYS A 316 2.38 2.55 -20.20
C LYS A 316 1.04 1.85 -20.37
N PHE A 317 -0.02 2.48 -19.85
CA PHE A 317 -1.39 2.02 -20.06
C PHE A 317 -1.78 2.34 -21.51
N LEU A 318 -2.02 1.29 -22.30
CA LEU A 318 -2.48 1.39 -23.68
C LEU A 318 -4.00 1.51 -23.73
N ASP A 319 -4.69 0.80 -22.83
CA ASP A 319 -6.13 0.87 -22.59
C ASP A 319 -6.39 0.77 -21.09
N ASP A 320 -7.36 1.52 -20.58
CA ASP A 320 -7.72 1.50 -19.16
C ASP A 320 -9.23 1.77 -18.97
N VAL A 321 -10.00 0.69 -18.82
CA VAL A 321 -11.46 0.73 -18.68
C VAL A 321 -11.84 0.41 -17.24
N ILE A 322 -12.25 1.46 -16.52
CA ILE A 322 -12.69 1.38 -15.13
C ILE A 322 -14.19 1.66 -15.08
N SER A 323 -14.97 0.70 -14.61
CA SER A 323 -16.40 0.89 -14.36
C SER A 323 -16.75 0.24 -13.02
N LEU A 324 -16.77 1.05 -11.97
CA LEU A 324 -17.06 0.62 -10.60
C LEU A 324 -18.35 1.27 -10.10
N LYS A 325 -19.12 0.50 -9.34
CA LYS A 325 -20.29 0.97 -8.59
C LYS A 325 -20.16 0.55 -7.14
N MET A 326 -20.29 1.51 -6.25
CA MET A 326 -20.41 1.22 -4.82
C MET A 326 -21.80 0.64 -4.54
N LYS A 327 -21.85 -0.52 -3.90
CA LYS A 327 -23.10 -1.20 -3.52
C LYS A 327 -23.47 -0.91 -2.07
N SER A 328 -22.47 -0.98 -1.20
CA SER A 328 -22.58 -0.77 0.23
C SER A 328 -21.18 -0.49 0.80
N SER A 329 -21.07 -0.39 2.12
CA SER A 329 -19.78 -0.25 2.80
C SER A 329 -19.84 -0.82 4.19
N GLU A 330 -18.67 -1.14 4.75
CA GLU A 330 -18.49 -1.58 6.12
C GLU A 330 -17.60 -0.60 6.89
N ARG A 331 -17.73 -0.59 8.21
CA ARG A 331 -17.01 0.34 9.09
C ARG A 331 -15.62 -0.13 9.53
N SER A 332 -15.15 -1.25 8.98
CA SER A 332 -13.87 -1.86 9.35
C SER A 332 -13.14 -2.40 8.13
N PRO A 333 -11.79 -2.39 8.10
CA PRO A 333 -10.89 -1.82 9.12
C PRO A 333 -10.90 -0.28 9.09
N ARG A 334 -10.01 0.38 9.83
CA ARG A 334 -9.80 1.83 9.83
C ARG A 334 -9.47 2.39 8.45
N ALA A 335 -8.56 1.71 7.77
CA ALA A 335 -8.06 2.04 6.45
C ALA A 335 -9.13 1.81 5.39
N TYR A 336 -9.06 2.56 4.29
CA TYR A 336 -9.85 2.23 3.12
C TYR A 336 -9.41 0.90 2.52
N LEU A 337 -10.33 -0.06 2.45
CA LEU A 337 -10.17 -1.29 1.67
C LEU A 337 -11.25 -1.36 0.60
N LEU A 338 -10.89 -1.84 -0.59
CA LEU A 338 -11.85 -2.15 -1.64
C LEU A 338 -12.22 -3.62 -1.55
N SER A 339 -13.50 -3.93 -1.47
CA SER A 339 -13.98 -5.32 -1.42
C SER A 339 -14.86 -5.62 -2.61
N ASN A 340 -14.76 -6.84 -3.13
CA ASN A 340 -15.84 -7.37 -3.95
C ASN A 340 -17.11 -7.55 -3.09
N ASN A 341 -18.28 -7.58 -3.72
CA ASN A 341 -19.54 -7.87 -3.04
C ASN A 341 -19.62 -9.34 -2.60
N PHE A 342 -19.20 -9.62 -1.37
CA PHE A 342 -19.34 -10.93 -0.74
C PHE A 342 -20.63 -10.95 0.09
N LEU A 343 -21.60 -11.74 -0.35
CA LEU A 343 -22.89 -11.86 0.31
C LEU A 343 -22.72 -12.65 1.60
N THR A 344 -22.92 -11.99 2.75
CA THR A 344 -22.88 -12.62 4.07
C THR A 344 -24.25 -12.54 4.75
N LYS A 345 -24.55 -13.50 5.63
CA LYS A 345 -25.75 -13.46 6.50
C LYS A 345 -25.47 -12.82 7.87
N ALA A 346 -24.19 -12.66 8.23
CA ALA A 346 -23.76 -12.18 9.53
C ALA A 346 -22.98 -10.87 9.38
N GLU A 347 -23.37 -9.85 10.15
CA GLU A 347 -22.54 -8.65 10.31
C GLU A 347 -21.27 -9.00 11.07
N VAL A 348 -20.12 -8.71 10.49
CA VAL A 348 -18.84 -8.82 11.20
C VAL A 348 -18.81 -7.73 12.26
N LYS A 349 -18.72 -8.12 13.54
CA LYS A 349 -18.64 -7.17 14.64
C LYS A 349 -17.37 -6.30 14.47
N PRO A 350 -17.49 -4.97 14.55
CA PRO A 350 -16.33 -4.10 14.41
C PRO A 350 -15.34 -4.34 15.55
N TYR A 351 -14.04 -4.26 15.25
CA TYR A 351 -13.00 -4.17 16.28
C TYR A 351 -13.21 -2.89 17.10
N PRO A 352 -12.80 -2.86 18.39
CA PRO A 352 -12.93 -1.67 19.21
C PRO A 352 -12.26 -0.46 18.53
N PRO A 353 -12.86 0.74 18.66
CA PRO A 353 -12.35 1.92 18.01
C PRO A 353 -10.94 2.22 18.48
N TYR A 354 -10.05 2.52 17.53
CA TYR A 354 -8.70 3.01 17.83
C TYR A 354 -8.78 4.35 18.53
N GLU A 355 -8.08 4.47 19.66
CA GLU A 355 -7.87 5.77 20.29
C GLU A 355 -6.78 6.54 19.54
N LYS A 356 -7.11 7.76 19.07
CA LYS A 356 -6.12 8.65 18.45
C LYS A 356 -4.96 8.89 19.43
N PRO A 357 -3.70 8.95 18.95
CA PRO A 357 -2.56 9.24 19.81
C PRO A 357 -2.78 10.58 20.53
N LYS A 358 -2.63 10.56 21.86
CA LYS A 358 -2.64 11.80 22.66
C LYS A 358 -1.38 12.60 22.37
N LEU A 359 -1.47 13.93 22.47
CA LEU A 359 -0.30 14.79 22.35
C LEU A 359 0.75 14.44 23.43
N PRO A 360 2.06 14.43 23.09
CA PRO A 360 3.12 14.12 24.05
C PRO A 360 3.13 15.06 25.27
N PRO A 361 3.63 14.64 26.44
CA PRO A 361 3.82 15.54 27.58
C PRO A 361 4.94 16.56 27.30
N GLY A 362 4.95 17.69 28.03
CA GLY A 362 6.00 18.72 27.92
C GLY A 362 5.51 20.11 27.49
N LYS A 363 6.38 21.12 27.61
CA LYS A 363 6.10 22.51 27.19
C LYS A 363 6.28 22.72 25.69
N ILE A 364 7.25 22.03 25.10
CA ILE A 364 7.49 21.96 23.65
C ILE A 364 7.27 20.51 23.28
N ILE A 365 6.43 20.27 22.28
CA ILE A 365 6.02 18.95 21.83
C ILE A 365 6.31 18.79 20.34
N GLU A 366 6.62 17.56 19.93
CA GLU A 366 6.70 17.16 18.52
C GLU A 366 5.75 15.99 18.28
N PHE A 367 4.88 16.10 17.28
CA PHE A 367 3.88 15.08 16.97
C PHE A 367 3.58 15.02 15.46
N GLY A 368 3.03 13.90 15.00
CA GLY A 368 2.78 13.62 13.59
C GLY A 368 3.08 12.16 13.26
N ASN A 369 3.07 11.79 11.98
CA ASN A 369 3.48 10.47 11.50
C ASN A 369 4.95 10.53 11.05
N THR A 370 5.85 10.37 12.01
CA THR A 370 7.27 10.72 11.86
C THR A 370 8.16 9.62 11.29
N GLU A 371 7.59 8.50 10.84
CA GLU A 371 8.33 7.34 10.35
C GLU A 371 8.47 7.37 8.82
N PHE A 372 9.69 7.40 8.32
CA PHE A 372 10.00 7.26 6.90
C PHE A 372 11.46 6.80 6.74
N PRO A 373 11.81 6.10 5.65
CA PRO A 373 13.17 5.61 5.46
C PRO A 373 14.13 6.75 5.15
N SER A 374 15.31 6.72 5.78
CA SER A 374 16.42 7.58 5.37
C SER A 374 16.99 7.16 4.02
N LEU A 375 16.92 5.87 3.67
CA LEU A 375 17.33 5.30 2.39
C LEU A 375 16.39 4.15 2.01
N VAL A 376 16.08 4.05 0.71
CA VAL A 376 15.28 2.95 0.17
C VAL A 376 16.24 1.91 -0.41
N ASN A 377 16.51 0.85 0.35
CA ASN A 377 17.16 -0.34 -0.19
C ASN A 377 16.16 -1.15 -0.99
N ILE A 378 16.59 -1.71 -2.12
CA ILE A 378 15.75 -2.53 -3.02
C ILE A 378 16.16 -4.00 -3.00
N TYR A 379 17.12 -4.37 -2.13
CA TYR A 379 17.56 -5.74 -1.92
C TYR A 379 18.20 -5.94 -0.55
N GLN A 380 18.29 -7.19 -0.13
CA GLN A 380 19.02 -7.63 1.07
C GLN A 380 20.04 -8.72 0.72
N ILE A 381 21.04 -8.89 1.60
CA ILE A 381 22.07 -9.92 1.47
C ILE A 381 21.76 -11.04 2.48
N VAL A 382 21.62 -12.27 1.98
CA VAL A 382 21.43 -13.48 2.77
C VAL A 382 22.58 -14.43 2.47
N GLY A 383 23.56 -14.50 3.39
CA GLY A 383 24.82 -15.19 3.14
C GLY A 383 25.60 -14.55 1.99
N ASP A 384 25.82 -15.30 0.92
CA ASP A 384 26.48 -14.87 -0.33
C ASP A 384 25.49 -14.60 -1.48
N LYS A 385 24.19 -14.54 -1.17
CA LYS A 385 23.10 -14.31 -2.14
C LYS A 385 22.44 -12.95 -1.92
N GLY A 386 22.33 -12.16 -2.98
CA GLY A 386 21.46 -11.00 -3.03
C GLY A 386 20.02 -11.42 -3.33
N VAL A 387 19.06 -10.87 -2.59
CA VAL A 387 17.63 -11.15 -2.74
C VAL A 387 16.90 -9.82 -2.94
N ARG A 388 16.17 -9.70 -4.04
CA ARG A 388 15.33 -8.54 -4.34
C ARG A 388 14.28 -8.39 -3.24
N ILE A 389 14.14 -7.18 -2.68
CA ILE A 389 13.03 -6.84 -1.80
C ILE A 389 11.89 -6.35 -2.68
N LEU A 390 10.69 -6.94 -2.50
CA LEU A 390 9.48 -6.51 -3.19
C LEU A 390 8.94 -5.26 -2.52
N ASP A 391 9.61 -4.12 -2.73
CA ASP A 391 9.16 -2.82 -2.22
C ASP A 391 8.91 -1.85 -3.37
N LYS A 392 8.15 -0.80 -3.06
CA LYS A 392 7.76 0.27 -3.97
C LYS A 392 7.95 1.60 -3.27
N GLU A 393 8.68 2.52 -3.89
CA GLU A 393 8.78 3.89 -3.39
C GLU A 393 7.40 4.57 -3.53
N THR A 394 6.85 5.04 -2.41
CA THR A 394 5.59 5.78 -2.36
C THR A 394 5.87 7.27 -2.18
N ALA A 395 6.05 7.92 -3.31
CA ALA A 395 6.33 9.34 -3.34
C ALA A 395 5.66 10.00 -4.54
N GLU A 396 5.35 11.28 -4.38
CA GLU A 396 4.76 12.11 -5.42
C GLU A 396 5.63 13.35 -5.64
N TYR A 397 5.66 13.80 -6.88
CA TYR A 397 6.30 15.08 -7.20
C TYR A 397 5.46 16.22 -6.65
N VAL A 398 6.13 17.21 -6.08
CA VAL A 398 5.49 18.47 -5.65
C VAL A 398 4.80 19.14 -6.85
N THR A 399 5.38 19.02 -8.04
CA THR A 399 4.89 19.54 -9.33
C THR A 399 3.90 18.62 -10.03
N SER A 400 3.30 17.65 -9.34
CA SER A 400 2.19 16.90 -9.92
C SER A 400 1.06 17.86 -10.36
N GLY A 401 0.19 17.42 -11.28
CA GLY A 401 -0.99 18.21 -11.65
C GLY A 401 -1.99 18.44 -10.49
N TYR A 402 -1.78 17.79 -9.35
CA TYR A 402 -2.63 17.87 -8.16
C TYR A 402 -1.99 18.71 -7.06
N VAL A 403 -2.83 19.47 -6.36
CA VAL A 403 -2.53 20.03 -5.05
C VAL A 403 -2.98 19.03 -3.99
N TYR A 404 -2.25 18.98 -2.89
CA TYR A 404 -2.31 17.93 -1.90
C TYR A 404 -2.46 18.51 -0.49
N ALA A 405 -3.27 17.87 0.35
CA ALA A 405 -3.48 18.28 1.73
C ALA A 405 -3.61 17.10 2.71
N GLN A 406 -3.06 17.27 3.90
CA GLN A 406 -3.18 16.35 5.04
C GLN A 406 -3.79 17.07 6.24
N ALA A 407 -4.82 16.48 6.83
CA ALA A 407 -5.43 16.93 8.06
C ALA A 407 -4.65 16.43 9.28
N PHE A 408 -4.73 17.20 10.36
CA PHE A 408 -4.35 16.80 11.70
C PHE A 408 -5.30 17.45 12.71
N GLU A 409 -5.39 16.86 13.90
CA GLU A 409 -6.21 17.38 14.99
C GLU A 409 -5.35 17.74 16.19
N ILE A 410 -5.77 18.78 16.90
CA ILE A 410 -5.21 19.16 18.20
C ILE A 410 -6.34 19.28 19.20
N ASP A 411 -6.14 18.74 20.40
CA ASP A 411 -7.13 18.71 21.48
C ASP A 411 -6.96 19.87 22.48
N GLU A 412 -5.88 20.64 22.34
CA GLU A 412 -5.54 21.80 23.15
C GLU A 412 -5.05 22.98 22.29
N LYS A 413 -4.91 24.15 22.92
CA LYS A 413 -4.39 25.35 22.25
C LYS A 413 -2.86 25.24 22.13
N LEU A 414 -2.32 25.44 20.92
CA LEU A 414 -0.89 25.27 20.63
C LEU A 414 -0.33 26.45 19.82
N ASN A 415 0.93 26.79 20.09
CA ASN A 415 1.71 27.73 19.29
C ASN A 415 2.63 26.94 18.36
N ILE A 416 2.30 26.87 17.08
CA ILE A 416 3.06 26.12 16.08
C ILE A 416 4.36 26.87 15.77
N ASP A 417 5.49 26.21 16.01
CA ASP A 417 6.84 26.73 15.70
C ASP A 417 7.15 26.47 14.22
N LYS A 418 7.01 25.22 13.81
CA LYS A 418 7.23 24.78 12.42
C LYS A 418 6.48 23.48 12.13
N ILE A 419 6.28 23.23 10.86
CA ILE A 419 5.83 21.95 10.32
C ILE A 419 6.92 21.43 9.39
N SER A 420 7.28 20.17 9.51
CA SER A 420 8.29 19.51 8.68
C SER A 420 7.63 18.44 7.82
N LEU A 421 8.01 18.33 6.55
CA LEU A 421 7.60 17.24 5.66
C LEU A 421 8.82 16.38 5.29
N ALA A 422 8.63 15.07 5.15
CA ALA A 422 9.66 14.19 4.61
C ALA A 422 9.73 14.35 3.09
N MET A 423 10.83 14.91 2.59
CA MET A 423 10.97 15.28 1.19
C MET A 423 12.37 14.96 0.64
N ARG A 424 12.49 14.91 -0.68
CA ARG A 424 13.75 14.65 -1.39
C ARG A 424 13.89 15.53 -2.62
N LYS A 425 14.95 16.35 -2.67
CA LYS A 425 15.28 17.19 -3.84
C LYS A 425 16.00 16.38 -4.91
N PHE A 426 15.55 16.48 -6.15
CA PHE A 426 16.22 15.93 -7.33
C PHE A 426 16.87 17.01 -8.19
N GLY A 427 16.28 18.21 -8.24
CA GLY A 427 16.78 19.34 -9.03
C GLY A 427 15.77 20.49 -9.05
N GLY A 428 15.80 21.29 -10.11
CA GLY A 428 14.83 22.35 -10.36
C GLY A 428 15.13 23.67 -9.65
N ASP A 429 14.28 24.66 -9.94
CA ASP A 429 14.30 26.00 -9.37
C ASP A 429 12.91 26.38 -8.81
N GLY A 430 12.81 27.54 -8.15
CA GLY A 430 11.57 28.03 -7.57
C GLY A 430 11.44 27.80 -6.07
N THR A 431 10.19 27.76 -5.59
CA THR A 431 9.89 27.74 -4.15
C THR A 431 8.86 26.68 -3.78
N ILE A 432 8.96 26.20 -2.55
CA ILE A 432 7.94 25.39 -1.88
C ILE A 432 7.48 26.08 -0.60
N TYR A 433 6.20 25.94 -0.28
CA TYR A 433 5.61 26.45 0.95
C TYR A 433 4.39 25.63 1.32
N ILE A 434 3.91 25.78 2.54
CA ILE A 434 2.66 25.17 2.99
C ILE A 434 1.66 26.25 3.40
N ASP A 435 0.38 26.00 3.14
CA ASP A 435 -0.70 26.74 3.78
C ASP A 435 -1.24 25.88 4.94
N LEU A 436 -1.31 26.45 6.13
CA LEU A 436 -1.92 25.87 7.32
C LEU A 436 -3.31 26.48 7.48
N VAL A 437 -4.35 25.74 7.13
CA VAL A 437 -5.73 26.23 7.04
C VAL A 437 -6.66 25.51 8.01
N SER A 438 -7.77 26.14 8.39
CA SER A 438 -8.82 25.50 9.18
C SER A 438 -9.57 24.45 8.38
N ASP A 439 -10.14 23.46 9.07
CA ASP A 439 -11.11 22.54 8.47
C ASP A 439 -12.44 23.24 8.17
N GLU A 440 -12.97 22.98 6.98
CA GLU A 440 -14.30 23.39 6.54
C GLU A 440 -15.07 22.16 6.07
N ASN A 441 -15.84 21.53 6.98
CA ASN A 441 -16.63 20.34 6.72
C ASN A 441 -15.81 19.16 6.18
N GLY A 442 -14.67 18.86 6.79
CA GLY A 442 -13.79 17.75 6.41
C GLY A 442 -12.94 18.03 5.17
N ARG A 443 -12.73 19.31 4.84
CA ARG A 443 -11.93 19.76 3.70
C ARG A 443 -11.06 20.96 4.09
N PRO A 444 -9.93 21.20 3.41
CA PRO A 444 -9.16 22.44 3.58
C PRO A 444 -10.02 23.67 3.28
N GLY A 445 -10.15 24.56 4.26
CA GLY A 445 -10.82 25.85 4.10
C GLY A 445 -9.95 26.90 3.41
N PHE A 446 -10.48 28.12 3.31
CA PHE A 446 -9.80 29.26 2.67
C PHE A 446 -9.00 30.14 3.65
N GLU A 447 -9.30 30.05 4.94
CA GLU A 447 -8.64 30.85 5.98
C GLU A 447 -7.49 30.08 6.62
N GLY A 448 -6.34 30.75 6.78
CA GLY A 448 -5.15 30.14 7.36
C GLY A 448 -3.92 31.02 7.28
N MET A 449 -2.77 30.39 7.50
CA MET A 449 -1.46 31.04 7.47
C MET A 449 -0.54 30.34 6.48
N ARG A 450 0.23 31.10 5.73
CA ARG A 450 1.25 30.59 4.80
C ARG A 450 2.61 30.56 5.49
N SER A 451 3.36 29.48 5.29
CA SER A 451 4.75 29.40 5.74
C SER A 451 5.64 30.37 4.94
N VAL A 452 6.78 30.73 5.49
CA VAL A 452 7.83 31.41 4.71
C VAL A 452 8.23 30.52 3.53
N PRO A 453 8.24 31.03 2.28
CA PRO A 453 8.64 30.25 1.12
C PRO A 453 10.10 29.80 1.22
N LEU A 454 10.33 28.52 0.95
CA LEU A 454 11.66 27.93 0.87
C LEU A 454 12.11 27.91 -0.58
N PHE A 455 13.21 28.59 -0.87
CA PHE A 455 13.84 28.57 -2.18
C PHE A 455 14.62 27.27 -2.36
N LEU A 456 14.40 26.60 -3.49
CA LEU A 456 15.03 25.31 -3.77
C LEU A 456 16.55 25.39 -3.75
N GLU A 457 17.15 26.49 -4.19
CA GLU A 457 18.61 26.74 -4.14
C GLU A 457 19.21 26.54 -2.74
N ASN A 458 18.44 26.85 -1.69
CA ASN A 458 18.85 26.72 -0.30
C ASN A 458 18.58 25.32 0.30
N ILE A 459 17.87 24.46 -0.45
CA ILE A 459 17.63 23.07 -0.06
C ILE A 459 18.75 22.20 -0.64
N LYS A 460 19.51 21.56 0.24
CA LYS A 460 20.59 20.64 -0.13
C LYS A 460 20.03 19.40 -0.84
N ARG A 461 20.67 19.00 -1.94
CA ARG A 461 20.41 17.73 -2.62
C ARG A 461 21.20 16.62 -1.92
N MET A 462 20.51 15.62 -1.38
CA MET A 462 21.12 14.47 -0.71
C MET A 462 20.38 13.17 -1.08
N PRO A 463 21.03 12.00 -1.01
CA PRO A 463 20.35 10.72 -1.12
C PRO A 463 19.29 10.57 -0.02
N GLY A 464 18.19 9.88 -0.34
CA GLY A 464 17.14 9.59 0.63
C GLY A 464 16.17 10.73 0.92
N TYR A 465 15.19 10.46 1.78
CA TYR A 465 14.25 11.45 2.28
C TYR A 465 14.82 12.10 3.55
N TYR A 466 14.48 13.36 3.76
CA TYR A 466 14.87 14.12 4.95
C TYR A 466 13.81 15.15 5.30
N TRP A 467 13.85 15.63 6.54
CA TRP A 467 12.94 16.68 7.00
C TRP A 467 13.24 18.02 6.32
N VAL A 468 12.21 18.61 5.73
CA VAL A 468 12.22 19.99 5.24
C VAL A 468 11.30 20.81 6.12
N ASP A 469 11.86 21.83 6.77
CA ASP A 469 11.19 22.63 7.79
C ASP A 469 10.50 23.87 7.21
N PHE A 470 9.20 23.97 7.41
CA PHE A 470 8.37 25.13 7.05
C PHE A 470 8.05 25.94 8.31
N ALA A 471 8.67 27.12 8.43
CA ALA A 471 8.43 28.08 9.51
C ALA A 471 7.37 29.11 9.11
N PHE A 472 6.68 29.70 10.09
CA PHE A 472 5.65 30.71 9.84
C PHE A 472 6.18 32.11 10.20
N PRO A 473 5.80 33.16 9.43
CA PRO A 473 6.28 34.53 9.66
C PRO A 473 5.76 35.13 10.97
N GLU A 474 4.59 34.69 11.42
CA GLU A 474 3.97 35.08 12.68
C GLU A 474 3.78 33.85 13.59
N LYS A 475 3.53 34.09 14.89
CA LYS A 475 3.20 33.02 15.83
C LYS A 475 1.90 32.35 15.41
N ALA A 476 2.00 31.15 14.86
CA ALA A 476 0.86 30.37 14.41
C ALA A 476 0.11 29.75 15.61
N VAL A 477 -0.85 30.49 16.17
CA VAL A 477 -1.65 30.06 17.32
C VAL A 477 -2.90 29.33 16.86
N LEU A 478 -2.95 28.02 17.11
CA LEU A 478 -4.10 27.18 16.83
C LEU A 478 -4.89 26.89 18.11
N LYS A 479 -6.22 26.88 18.01
CA LYS A 479 -7.12 26.43 19.08
C LYS A 479 -7.43 24.94 18.88
N LYS A 480 -8.03 24.29 19.87
CA LYS A 480 -8.57 22.93 19.70
C LYS A 480 -9.41 22.86 18.41
N GLY A 481 -9.08 21.91 17.52
CA GLY A 481 -9.74 21.77 16.22
C GLY A 481 -8.98 20.87 15.23
N ARG A 482 -9.56 20.69 14.05
CA ARG A 482 -8.96 20.03 12.88
C ARG A 482 -8.41 21.08 11.92
N TYR A 483 -7.22 20.85 11.40
CA TYR A 483 -6.48 21.75 10.51
C TYR A 483 -5.86 20.97 9.37
N TRP A 484 -5.55 21.66 8.27
CA TRP A 484 -4.97 21.07 7.08
C TRP A 484 -3.63 21.70 6.74
N ILE A 485 -2.67 20.85 6.40
CA ILE A 485 -1.40 21.20 5.79
C ILE A 485 -1.60 21.07 4.28
N VAL A 486 -1.56 22.17 3.54
CA VAL A 486 -1.70 22.19 2.08
C VAL A 486 -0.33 22.45 1.46
N LEU A 487 0.19 21.50 0.68
CA LEU A 487 1.49 21.64 0.02
C LEU A 487 1.37 22.48 -1.26
N ARG A 488 2.23 23.47 -1.41
CA ARG A 488 2.25 24.42 -2.53
C ARG A 488 3.66 24.59 -3.10
N HIS A 489 3.72 25.03 -4.35
CA HIS A 489 4.97 25.35 -5.02
C HIS A 489 4.81 26.48 -6.06
N SER A 490 5.94 26.99 -6.53
CA SER A 490 6.07 27.88 -7.69
C SER A 490 7.36 27.58 -8.45
N GLY A 491 7.40 27.80 -9.76
CA GLY A 491 8.59 27.51 -10.58
C GLY A 491 8.73 26.02 -10.91
N GLU A 492 9.89 25.62 -11.44
CA GLU A 492 10.16 24.26 -11.93
C GLU A 492 10.73 23.36 -10.83
N VAL A 493 9.96 23.18 -9.75
CA VAL A 493 10.38 22.37 -8.60
C VAL A 493 10.49 20.89 -8.97
N ILE A 494 11.68 20.30 -8.84
CA ILE A 494 11.89 18.86 -9.00
C ILE A 494 12.21 18.25 -7.64
N MET A 495 11.16 18.01 -6.87
CA MET A 495 11.22 17.50 -5.50
C MET A 495 10.06 16.55 -5.25
N ASN A 496 10.30 15.49 -4.47
CA ASN A 496 9.26 14.59 -4.00
C ASN A 496 8.92 14.83 -2.53
N TRP A 497 7.69 14.53 -2.15
CA TRP A 497 7.29 14.29 -0.78
C TRP A 497 6.92 12.81 -0.60
N PHE A 498 7.11 12.32 0.62
CA PHE A 498 6.94 10.92 0.96
C PHE A 498 5.57 10.64 1.59
N TYR A 499 4.98 9.49 1.24
CA TYR A 499 3.70 9.05 1.82
C TYR A 499 3.73 7.60 2.28
N ILE A 500 2.81 7.26 3.18
CA ILE A 500 2.64 5.90 3.70
C ILE A 500 1.27 5.38 3.26
N PRO A 501 1.18 4.22 2.59
CA PRO A 501 -0.09 3.68 2.11
C PRO A 501 -0.98 3.19 3.27
N GLY A 502 -2.30 3.28 3.07
CA GLY A 502 -3.34 2.72 3.93
C GLY A 502 -3.87 3.63 5.05
N ASN A 503 -3.54 4.92 5.06
CA ASN A 503 -3.85 5.89 6.13
C ASN A 503 -3.65 5.34 7.56
N PRO A 504 -2.46 4.81 7.91
CA PRO A 504 -2.27 4.17 9.20
C PRO A 504 -2.29 5.15 10.37
N TYR A 505 -2.16 6.46 10.14
CA TYR A 505 -2.06 7.46 11.19
C TYR A 505 -3.28 8.38 11.25
N GLY A 506 -3.88 8.70 10.10
CA GLY A 506 -5.09 9.50 10.00
C GLY A 506 -6.40 8.72 10.14
N ASP A 507 -7.49 9.46 10.09
CA ASP A 507 -8.80 8.99 9.66
C ASP A 507 -8.85 8.82 8.13
N SER A 508 -9.88 8.15 7.65
CA SER A 508 -9.99 7.74 6.25
C SER A 508 -10.06 8.92 5.27
N ASP A 509 -10.54 10.08 5.72
CA ASP A 509 -10.67 11.31 4.92
C ASP A 509 -9.60 12.36 5.22
N ASP A 510 -8.58 12.04 6.03
CA ASP A 510 -7.54 13.01 6.45
C ASP A 510 -6.60 13.42 5.31
N THR A 511 -6.68 12.77 4.15
CA THR A 511 -5.79 13.06 3.02
C THR A 511 -6.62 13.37 1.79
N ARG A 512 -6.40 14.54 1.19
CA ARG A 512 -7.14 14.98 0.00
C ARG A 512 -6.23 15.55 -1.08
N SER A 513 -6.71 15.50 -2.32
CA SER A 513 -6.08 16.18 -3.45
C SER A 513 -7.10 16.93 -4.30
N THR A 514 -6.60 17.81 -5.17
CA THR A 514 -7.43 18.56 -6.13
C THR A 514 -6.63 19.00 -7.34
N LEU A 515 -7.19 18.81 -8.54
CA LEU A 515 -6.67 19.41 -9.79
C LEU A 515 -7.00 20.91 -9.91
N LYS A 516 -8.11 21.33 -9.29
CA LYS A 516 -8.66 22.69 -9.47
C LYS A 516 -8.13 23.68 -8.43
N GLY A 517 -7.32 23.20 -7.48
CA GLY A 517 -6.76 23.99 -6.39
C GLY A 517 -7.71 24.36 -5.24
N HIS A 518 -9.02 24.11 -5.40
CA HIS A 518 -10.06 24.48 -4.42
C HIS A 518 -11.18 23.44 -4.24
N ARG A 519 -11.28 22.42 -5.11
CA ARG A 519 -12.32 21.37 -5.02
C ARG A 519 -11.71 20.08 -4.51
N TRP A 520 -11.77 19.87 -3.20
CA TRP A 520 -11.16 18.74 -2.50
C TRP A 520 -12.04 17.48 -2.54
N GLU A 521 -12.39 17.07 -3.77
CA GLU A 521 -13.27 15.93 -4.08
C GLU A 521 -12.53 14.58 -4.04
N ASP A 522 -11.20 14.58 -4.16
CA ASP A 522 -10.38 13.38 -4.23
C ASP A 522 -9.76 13.03 -2.86
N ILE A 523 -10.36 12.09 -2.13
CA ILE A 523 -9.81 11.49 -0.91
C ILE A 523 -8.68 10.52 -1.29
N GLN A 524 -7.56 10.53 -0.57
CA GLN A 524 -6.43 9.63 -0.82
C GLN A 524 -6.41 8.47 0.17
N ASN A 525 -5.95 7.31 -0.28
CA ASN A 525 -5.74 6.10 0.53
C ASN A 525 -4.34 6.03 1.19
N TYR A 526 -3.60 7.14 1.24
CA TYR A 526 -2.29 7.23 1.91
C TYR A 526 -2.17 8.50 2.77
N ASP A 527 -1.21 8.54 3.69
CA ASP A 527 -0.90 9.72 4.52
C ASP A 527 0.46 10.34 4.13
N PHE A 528 0.55 11.66 4.07
CA PHE A 528 1.83 12.39 3.96
C PHE A 528 2.62 12.24 5.25
N VAL A 529 3.93 12.05 5.18
CA VAL A 529 4.77 12.03 6.39
C VAL A 529 5.12 13.44 6.84
N PHE A 530 4.59 13.84 7.99
CA PHE A 530 4.80 15.16 8.58
C PHE A 530 5.17 15.11 10.06
N LYS A 531 5.76 16.20 10.53
CA LYS A 531 6.06 16.45 11.95
C LYS A 531 5.73 17.89 12.30
N ILE A 532 4.99 18.10 13.37
CA ILE A 532 4.65 19.42 13.90
C ILE A 532 5.43 19.63 15.18
N LYS A 533 6.15 20.74 15.26
CA LYS A 533 6.77 21.22 16.51
C LYS A 533 5.94 22.38 17.04
N ALA A 534 5.49 22.28 18.29
CA ALA A 534 4.61 23.27 18.90
C ALA A 534 4.95 23.52 20.38
N GLY A 535 4.66 24.73 20.85
CA GLY A 535 4.69 25.10 22.26
C GLY A 535 3.29 25.11 22.88
N ARG A 536 3.14 24.57 24.08
CA ARG A 536 1.91 24.69 24.87
C ARG A 536 1.80 26.09 25.47
N PHE A 537 0.57 26.61 25.51
CA PHE A 537 0.25 27.77 26.33
C PHE A 537 0.25 27.37 27.81
N LYS A 538 0.83 28.21 28.66
CA LYS A 538 0.76 28.02 30.11
C LYS A 538 -0.62 28.35 30.64
#